data_AF-A0AA97HCA3-F1
#
_entry.id   AF-A0AA97HCA3-F1
#
_cell.length_a   1.000
_cell.length_b   1.000
_cell.length_c   1.000
_cell.angle_alpha   90.00
_cell.angle_beta   90.00
_cell.angle_gamma   90.00
#
_symmetry.space_group_name_H-M   'P 1'
#
loop_
_entity.id
_entity.type
_entity.pdbx_description
1 polymer ?
#
loop_
_entity_poly.entity_id
_entity_poly.type
_entity_poly.pdbx_seq_one_letter_code
_entity_poly.pdbx_strand_id
1 'polypeptide(L)'
;MLLTLHISAAIWAIITGTIQLTARKGTAQHKFIGHSWMLVMVIVAVSSFGIREFAPIIGPFSVIHLLSLWILICVAASIYFARLGKIQRHKGFAKGAFFGLVGAGIGALAPGRLMNEWLLGLF
;
A
#
# COMPACT_ATOMS: atom_id res chain seq x y z
N MET A 1 -4.09 -11.74 14.50
CA MET A 1 -4.19 -10.28 14.77
C MET A 1 -3.52 -9.44 13.68
N LEU A 2 -2.23 -9.66 13.35
CA LEU A 2 -1.52 -8.85 12.34
C LEU A 2 -2.18 -8.88 10.94
N LEU A 3 -2.62 -10.07 10.49
CA LEU A 3 -3.31 -10.24 9.20
C LEU A 3 -4.58 -9.40 9.10
N THR A 4 -5.46 -9.45 10.10
CA THR A 4 -6.72 -8.68 10.14
C THR A 4 -6.46 -7.18 10.13
N LEU A 5 -5.43 -6.72 10.86
CA LEU A 5 -5.01 -5.32 10.84
C LEU A 5 -4.50 -4.91 9.45
N HIS A 6 -3.66 -5.75 8.83
CA HIS A 6 -3.14 -5.49 7.49
C HIS A 6 -4.25 -5.41 6.44
N ILE A 7 -5.18 -6.38 6.43
CA ILE A 7 -6.29 -6.42 5.47
C ILE A 7 -7.22 -5.22 5.67
N SER A 8 -7.62 -4.91 6.90
CA SER A 8 -8.50 -3.76 7.17
C SER A 8 -7.84 -2.43 6.79
N ALA A 9 -6.54 -2.28 7.09
CA ALA A 9 -5.74 -1.14 6.64
C ALA A 9 -5.62 -1.08 5.11
N ALA A 10 -5.43 -2.21 4.43
CA ALA A 10 -5.31 -2.28 2.97
C ALA A 10 -6.61 -1.87 2.27
N ILE A 11 -7.76 -2.33 2.78
CA ILE A 11 -9.09 -1.91 2.29
C ILE A 11 -9.25 -0.40 2.45
N TRP A 12 -8.93 0.13 3.64
CA TRP A 12 -8.99 1.57 3.89
C TRP A 12 -8.05 2.37 2.97
N ALA A 13 -6.85 1.84 2.71
CA ALA A 13 -5.87 2.45 1.82
C ALA A 13 -6.34 2.50 0.37
N ILE A 14 -7.04 1.46 -0.12
CA ILE A 14 -7.62 1.44 -1.47
C ILE A 14 -8.73 2.50 -1.57
N ILE A 15 -9.65 2.55 -0.61
CA ILE A 15 -10.77 3.49 -0.60
C ILE A 15 -10.25 4.93 -0.56
N THR A 16 -9.44 5.25 0.45
CA THR A 16 -8.91 6.61 0.63
C THR A 16 -7.94 7.01 -0.48
N GLY A 17 -7.14 6.09 -1.01
CA GLY A 17 -6.26 6.34 -2.14
C GLY A 17 -7.02 6.64 -3.42
N THR A 18 -8.10 5.90 -3.71
CA THR A 18 -8.96 6.15 -4.87
C THR A 18 -9.61 7.53 -4.76
N ILE A 19 -10.15 7.88 -3.59
CA ILE A 19 -10.69 9.21 -3.33
C ILE A 19 -9.60 10.27 -3.50
N GLN A 20 -8.40 10.06 -2.95
CA GLN A 20 -7.31 11.03 -3.02
C GLN A 20 -6.86 11.32 -4.46
N LEU A 21 -6.77 10.30 -5.30
CA LEU A 21 -6.34 10.43 -6.69
C LEU A 21 -7.42 11.10 -7.56
N THR A 22 -8.69 10.86 -7.27
CA THR A 22 -9.82 11.41 -8.05
C THR A 22 -10.23 12.81 -7.58
N ALA A 23 -10.24 13.08 -6.27
CA ALA A 23 -10.68 14.33 -5.66
C ALA A 23 -9.94 15.58 -6.18
N ARG A 24 -10.56 16.75 -6.04
CA ARG A 24 -9.93 18.04 -6.35
C ARG A 24 -8.69 18.25 -5.50
N LYS A 25 -7.57 18.56 -6.15
CA LYS A 25 -6.25 18.65 -5.52
C LYS A 25 -6.08 20.00 -4.83
N GLY A 26 -5.34 20.02 -3.72
CA GLY A 26 -4.99 21.25 -3.00
C GLY A 26 -6.04 21.78 -2.01
N THR A 27 -7.21 21.14 -1.89
CA THR A 27 -8.23 21.51 -0.90
C THR A 27 -7.86 21.04 0.50
N ALA A 28 -8.49 21.62 1.54
CA ALA A 28 -8.34 21.14 2.92
C ALA A 28 -8.72 19.65 3.05
N GLN A 29 -9.81 19.24 2.38
CA GLN A 29 -10.24 17.85 2.31
C GLN A 29 -9.18 16.93 1.67
N HIS A 30 -8.57 17.34 0.56
CA HIS A 30 -7.49 16.59 -0.08
C HIS A 30 -6.28 16.43 0.85
N LYS A 31 -5.94 17.47 1.62
CA LYS A 31 -4.87 17.36 2.61
C LYS A 31 -5.26 16.38 3.71
N PHE A 32 -6.44 16.51 4.30
CA PHE A 32 -6.88 15.63 5.39
C PHE A 32 -6.91 14.15 4.97
N ILE A 33 -7.58 13.84 3.85
CA ILE A 33 -7.63 12.48 3.29
C ILE A 33 -6.22 11.99 2.94
N GLY A 34 -5.38 12.86 2.38
CA GLY A 34 -3.99 12.54 2.06
C GLY A 34 -3.15 12.14 3.27
N HIS A 35 -3.29 12.81 4.42
CA HIS A 35 -2.56 12.43 5.63
C HIS A 35 -3.04 11.06 6.16
N SER A 36 -4.35 10.85 6.21
CA SER A 36 -4.94 9.56 6.60
C SER A 36 -4.46 8.44 5.68
N TRP A 37 -4.48 8.68 4.37
CA TRP A 37 -4.04 7.71 3.37
C TRP A 37 -2.54 7.39 3.49
N MET A 38 -1.68 8.40 3.62
CA MET A 38 -0.23 8.17 3.77
C MET A 38 0.11 7.41 5.05
N LEU A 39 -0.59 7.68 6.16
CA LEU A 39 -0.42 6.95 7.41
C LEU A 39 -0.82 5.47 7.25
N VAL A 40 -1.99 5.20 6.66
CA VAL A 40 -2.44 3.81 6.49
C VAL A 40 -1.55 3.04 5.50
N MET A 41 -1.00 3.71 4.48
CA MET A 41 -0.03 3.10 3.56
C MET A 41 1.22 2.60 4.28
N VAL A 42 1.72 3.35 5.28
CA VAL A 42 2.83 2.90 6.14
C VAL A 42 2.41 1.69 6.96
N ILE A 43 1.23 1.71 7.57
CA ILE A 43 0.71 0.58 8.37
C ILE A 43 0.63 -0.69 7.52
N VAL A 44 0.07 -0.61 6.31
CA VAL A 44 -0.03 -1.73 5.36
C VAL A 44 1.36 -2.25 5.00
N ALA A 45 2.28 -1.38 4.57
CA ALA A 45 3.60 -1.80 4.12
C ALA A 45 4.48 -2.33 5.26
N VAL A 46 4.36 -1.82 6.49
CA VAL A 46 5.13 -2.33 7.63
C VAL A 46 4.56 -3.66 8.12
N SER A 47 3.24 -3.78 8.21
CA SER A 47 2.61 -5.02 8.67
C SER A 47 2.80 -6.19 7.70
N SER A 48 2.99 -5.95 6.40
CA SER A 48 3.25 -7.02 5.42
C SER A 48 4.53 -7.81 5.73
N PHE A 49 5.58 -7.17 6.27
CA PHE A 49 6.83 -7.85 6.61
C PHE A 49 6.66 -8.89 7.74
N GLY A 50 5.63 -8.76 8.58
CA GLY A 50 5.30 -9.75 9.60
C GLY A 50 4.38 -10.87 9.10
N ILE A 51 3.85 -10.76 7.88
CA ILE A 51 3.00 -11.78 7.25
C ILE A 51 3.89 -12.68 6.40
N ARG A 52 4.21 -13.87 6.92
CA ARG A 52 4.94 -14.89 6.17
C ARG A 52 4.00 -15.55 5.17
N GLU A 53 4.37 -15.52 3.90
CA GLU A 53 3.61 -16.19 2.84
C GLU A 53 4.24 -17.51 2.43
N PHE A 54 3.41 -18.52 2.14
CA PHE A 54 3.82 -19.82 1.62
C PHE A 54 4.10 -19.80 0.11
N ALA A 55 4.93 -18.87 -0.37
CA ALA A 55 5.40 -18.90 -1.78
C ALA A 55 6.72 -18.13 -1.95
N PRO A 56 7.85 -18.71 -1.47
CA PRO A 56 9.18 -18.15 -1.64
C PRO A 56 9.67 -18.39 -3.08
N ILE A 57 9.76 -17.32 -3.88
CA ILE A 57 10.37 -17.37 -5.23
C ILE A 57 11.87 -17.00 -5.15
N ILE A 58 12.27 -16.19 -4.16
CA ILE A 58 13.67 -15.80 -3.90
C ILE A 58 13.91 -15.80 -2.38
N GLY A 59 14.24 -16.96 -1.80
CA GLY A 59 14.48 -17.08 -0.35
C GLY A 59 13.24 -16.75 0.51
N PRO A 60 13.39 -16.38 1.80
CA PRO A 60 12.26 -16.18 2.72
C PRO A 60 11.39 -14.93 2.41
N PHE A 61 11.78 -14.08 1.45
CA PHE A 61 11.06 -12.86 1.09
C PHE A 61 10.47 -12.97 -0.33
N SER A 62 9.15 -12.80 -0.45
CA SER A 62 8.48 -12.78 -1.75
C SER A 62 8.65 -11.43 -2.47
N VAL A 63 8.43 -11.38 -3.79
CA VAL A 63 8.39 -10.14 -4.59
C VAL A 63 7.45 -9.08 -3.99
N ILE A 64 6.42 -9.50 -3.26
CA ILE A 64 5.44 -8.61 -2.60
C ILE A 64 6.10 -7.80 -1.46
N HIS A 65 7.14 -8.34 -0.82
CA HIS A 65 7.91 -7.61 0.20
C HIS A 65 8.76 -6.50 -0.42
N LEU A 66 9.31 -6.72 -1.62
CA LEU A 66 9.98 -5.66 -2.38
C LEU A 66 8.98 -4.55 -2.75
N LEU A 67 7.76 -4.92 -3.10
CA LEU A 67 6.69 -3.95 -3.34
C LEU A 67 6.31 -3.15 -2.09
N SER A 68 6.35 -3.78 -0.91
CA SER A 68 6.15 -3.10 0.37
C SER A 68 7.26 -2.07 0.65
N LEU A 69 8.52 -2.42 0.39
CA LEU A 69 9.64 -1.48 0.48
C LEU A 69 9.50 -0.32 -0.50
N TRP A 70 9.10 -0.61 -1.75
CA TRP A 70 8.83 0.40 -2.76
C TRP A 70 7.72 1.38 -2.34
N ILE A 71 6.64 0.88 -1.74
CA ILE A 71 5.57 1.72 -1.20
C ILE A 71 6.10 2.67 -0.13
N LEU A 72 6.94 2.20 0.80
CA LEU A 72 7.54 3.05 1.84
C LEU A 72 8.40 4.16 1.24
N ILE A 73 9.23 3.83 0.23
CA ILE A 73 10.03 4.81 -0.51
C ILE A 73 9.10 5.85 -1.16
N CYS A 74 8.03 5.41 -1.82
CA CYS A 74 7.08 6.30 -2.45
C CYS A 74 6.38 7.23 -1.45
N VAL A 75 5.94 6.72 -0.30
CA VAL A 75 5.30 7.53 0.75
C VAL A 75 6.28 8.60 1.26
N ALA A 76 7.50 8.20 1.64
CA ALA A 76 8.52 9.12 2.13
C ALA A 76 8.86 10.20 1.09
N ALA A 77 9.11 9.80 -0.16
CA ALA A 77 9.39 10.72 -1.25
C ALA A 77 8.21 11.64 -1.57
N SER A 78 6.98 11.12 -1.54
CA SER A 78 5.76 11.88 -1.79
C SER A 78 5.58 12.99 -0.75
N ILE A 79 5.78 12.68 0.53
CA ILE A 79 5.72 13.66 1.63
C ILE A 79 6.85 14.69 1.51
N TYR A 80 8.08 14.23 1.25
CA TYR A 80 9.24 15.10 1.09
C TYR A 80 9.04 16.13 -0.04
N PHE A 81 8.61 15.68 -1.23
CA PHE A 81 8.39 16.58 -2.36
C PHE A 81 7.17 17.49 -2.17
N ALA A 82 6.16 17.08 -1.40
CA ALA A 82 5.06 17.98 -1.02
C ALA A 82 5.56 19.14 -0.16
N ARG A 83 6.42 18.85 0.83
CA ARG A 83 7.02 19.88 1.70
C ARG A 83 7.91 20.87 0.95
N LEU A 84 8.61 20.39 -0.09
CA LEU A 84 9.42 21.25 -0.98
C LEU A 84 8.59 22.04 -2.02
N GLY A 85 7.26 21.92 -2.03
CA GLY A 85 6.42 22.52 -3.06
C GLY A 85 6.57 21.88 -4.46
N LYS A 86 7.29 20.76 -4.59
CA LYS A 86 7.52 20.04 -5.86
C LYS A 86 6.34 19.09 -6.16
N ILE A 87 5.18 19.68 -6.42
CA ILE A 87 3.89 18.98 -6.51
C ILE A 87 3.85 17.90 -7.60
N GLN A 88 4.53 18.11 -8.73
CA GLN A 88 4.55 17.10 -9.81
C GLN A 88 5.25 15.81 -9.36
N ARG A 89 6.34 15.92 -8.58
CA ARG A 89 7.03 14.76 -8.01
C ARG A 89 6.20 14.10 -6.91
N HIS A 90 5.58 14.90 -6.03
CA HIS A 90 4.64 14.40 -5.02
C HIS A 90 3.55 13.52 -5.64
N LYS A 91 2.92 13.99 -6.73
CA LYS A 91 1.89 13.24 -7.48
C LYS A 91 2.44 11.95 -8.09
N GLY A 92 3.65 12.00 -8.67
CA GLY A 92 4.31 10.83 -9.25
C GLY A 92 4.49 9.71 -8.22
N PHE A 93 5.08 10.03 -7.07
CA PHE A 93 5.27 9.07 -5.99
C PHE A 93 3.96 8.63 -5.32
N ALA A 94 2.97 9.52 -5.18
CA ALA A 94 1.65 9.13 -4.68
C ALA A 94 0.96 8.10 -5.59
N LYS A 95 1.03 8.29 -6.92
CA LYS A 95 0.56 7.30 -7.89
C LYS A 95 1.36 6.00 -7.81
N GLY A 96 2.69 6.10 -7.72
CA GLY A 96 3.58 4.94 -7.55
C GLY A 96 3.22 4.10 -6.32
N ALA A 97 2.94 4.75 -5.19
CA ALA A 97 2.47 4.09 -3.98
C ALA A 97 1.13 3.38 -4.19
N PHE A 98 0.16 4.03 -4.84
CA PHE A 98 -1.16 3.44 -5.11
C PHE A 98 -1.08 2.23 -6.06
N PHE A 99 -0.35 2.34 -7.17
CA PHE A 99 -0.18 1.21 -8.09
C PHE A 99 0.63 0.08 -7.45
N GLY A 100 1.61 0.41 -6.59
CA GLY A 100 2.28 -0.58 -5.74
C GLY A 100 1.31 -1.31 -4.83
N LEU A 101 0.39 -0.61 -4.15
CA LEU A 101 -0.64 -1.21 -3.31
C LEU A 101 -1.54 -2.17 -4.11
N VAL A 102 -2.03 -1.73 -5.27
CA VAL A 102 -2.89 -2.57 -6.13
C VAL A 102 -2.12 -3.80 -6.63
N GLY A 103 -0.88 -3.62 -7.08
CA GLY A 103 -0.02 -4.72 -7.50
C GLY A 103 0.28 -5.71 -6.37
N ALA A 104 0.48 -5.22 -5.14
CA ALA A 104 0.70 -6.06 -3.97
C ALA A 104 -0.55 -6.89 -3.66
N GLY A 105 -1.73 -6.27 -3.72
CA GLY A 105 -3.00 -6.97 -3.53
C GLY A 105 -3.23 -8.06 -4.58
N ILE A 106 -3.00 -7.76 -5.86
CA ILE A 106 -3.09 -8.77 -6.94
C ILE A 106 -2.09 -9.91 -6.70
N GLY A 107 -0.83 -9.57 -6.34
CA GLY A 107 0.20 -10.56 -6.05
C GLY A 107 -0.14 -11.45 -4.86
N ALA A 108 -0.76 -10.89 -3.81
CA ALA A 108 -1.17 -11.62 -2.61
C ALA A 108 -2.33 -12.59 -2.90
N LEU A 109 -3.15 -12.31 -3.93
CA LEU A 109 -4.27 -13.15 -4.35
C LEU A 109 -3.90 -14.21 -5.39
N ALA A 110 -2.64 -14.26 -5.84
CA ALA A 110 -2.18 -15.28 -6.78
C ALA A 110 -2.33 -16.71 -6.20
N PRO A 111 -2.56 -17.74 -7.04
CA PRO A 111 -2.71 -19.12 -6.58
C PRO A 111 -1.52 -19.58 -5.72
N GLY A 112 -1.81 -20.30 -4.64
CA GLY A 112 -0.79 -20.77 -3.69
C GLY A 112 -0.26 -19.71 -2.72
N ARG A 113 -0.91 -18.54 -2.64
CA ARG A 113 -0.64 -17.54 -1.60
C ARG A 113 -1.61 -17.70 -0.43
N LEU A 114 -1.14 -17.39 0.78
CA LEU A 114 -1.92 -17.49 2.02
C LEU A 114 -3.26 -16.72 1.96
N MET A 115 -3.31 -15.55 1.31
CA MET A 115 -4.54 -14.79 1.15
C MET A 115 -5.53 -15.46 0.18
N ASN A 116 -5.04 -16.10 -0.88
CA ASN A 116 -5.85 -16.85 -1.84
C ASN A 116 -6.48 -18.08 -1.18
N GLU A 117 -5.69 -18.85 -0.42
CA GLU A 117 -6.16 -20.04 0.29
C GLU A 117 -7.17 -19.70 1.39
N TRP A 118 -6.95 -18.60 2.12
CA TRP A 118 -7.91 -18.07 3.11
C TRP A 118 -9.24 -17.68 2.46
N LEU A 119 -9.22 -17.02 1.30
CA LEU A 119 -10.44 -16.65 0.58
C LEU A 119 -11.22 -17.85 0.02
N LEU A 120 -10.51 -18.90 -0.39
CA LEU A 120 -11.11 -20.13 -0.89
C LEU A 120 -11.64 -21.04 0.22
N GLY A 121 -11.47 -20.66 1.49
CA GLY A 121 -11.92 -21.46 2.64
C GLY A 121 -11.13 -22.77 2.79
N LEU A 122 -9.87 -22.79 2.36
CA LEU A 122 -8.99 -23.96 2.48
C LEU A 122 -8.35 -24.08 3.87
N PHE A 123 -8.75 -23.21 4.81
CA PHE A 123 -8.37 -23.18 6.23
C PHE A 123 -9.56 -22.79 7.10
#